data_AF-A0AAD7VA29-F1
#
_entry.id   AF-A0AAD7VA29-F1
#
_cell.length_a   1.000
_cell.length_b   1.000
_cell.length_c   1.000
_cell.angle_alpha   90.00
_cell.angle_beta   90.00
_cell.angle_gamma   90.00
#
_symmetry.space_group_name_H-M   'P 1'
#
loop_
_entity.id
_entity.type
_entity.pdbx_description
1 polymer ?
#
loop_
_entity_poly.entity_id
_entity_poly.type
_entity_poly.pdbx_seq_one_letter_code
_entity_poly.pdbx_strand_id
1 'polypeptide(L)'
;MTKTEQHQDFQQPQQRQHKRSPLVTKTHQRKPSITSASTHHRIPDKSTQASTSLASLSSFTMSRSWQKYTSRLSLQLDAFLNPSGPLLPHEQQGASKSWVAKLTRSRLARLLLLFYAMFSVMLSFSQLWGWYFSSTPPLDPRFGVAWQPARTYDSDQSYSVMDNMTTGLKMSKLFSKSHYDAVRMTEPYWLKGSEAIDPRDVTLTTAVTLDTWAELERIAERWQGPISATLHIDHQVGRDQLQRIRDAYTTTSRVNNLKLRADIHLVRSAESNPPTVLLSRNVERNVARLFARTEFVCEMPSNLVPATDLRRTFDANRNIFETLLREGDMLVVPIFGFNHQDEREAFTIPYHKERLLESINKNEMGLVDPHWEINQGPTDLDRWRESTSLYAVEHYHYDYEPIVIASKTVQPWCAERFLDRRSACLLSNYLAGGEFWVLPDDFVVQLPASGESQLSDFERVIENRVYAKFYWEQCVHHARQLDALGLWKNARSEHVRKQCSRVIQNWGKGLIGKPE
;
A
#
# COMPACT_ATOMS: atom_id res chain seq x y z
N MET A 1 -52.35 30.98 -5.83
CA MET A 1 -52.21 29.78 -6.68
C MET A 1 -51.12 28.92 -6.07
N THR A 2 -51.55 28.01 -5.21
CA THR A 2 -50.76 27.00 -4.51
C THR A 2 -50.45 25.85 -5.46
N LYS A 3 -49.18 25.47 -5.58
CA LYS A 3 -48.77 24.21 -6.21
C LYS A 3 -48.04 23.37 -5.18
N THR A 4 -48.65 22.21 -4.94
CA THR A 4 -48.29 21.15 -4.01
C THR A 4 -47.64 20.04 -4.84
N GLU A 5 -46.41 19.65 -4.53
CA GLU A 5 -45.76 18.41 -5.03
C GLU A 5 -45.05 17.78 -3.83
N GLN A 6 -45.75 16.93 -3.07
CA GLN A 6 -45.73 15.46 -3.16
C GLN A 6 -44.35 14.81 -2.93
N HIS A 7 -44.14 14.45 -1.67
CA HIS A 7 -43.19 13.44 -1.19
C HIS A 7 -43.44 12.08 -1.87
N GLN A 8 -42.37 11.40 -2.27
CA GLN A 8 -42.36 9.97 -2.53
C GLN A 8 -41.45 9.27 -1.52
N ASP A 9 -42.07 8.65 -0.52
CA ASP A 9 -41.48 7.67 0.38
C ASP A 9 -41.18 6.37 -0.38
N PHE A 10 -39.93 5.92 -0.34
CA PHE A 10 -39.54 4.58 -0.75
C PHE A 10 -39.69 3.63 0.44
N GLN A 11 -40.82 2.92 0.50
CA GLN A 11 -41.06 1.85 1.46
C GLN A 11 -40.18 0.61 1.15
N GLN A 12 -39.42 0.18 2.15
CA GLN A 12 -38.83 -1.16 2.23
C GLN A 12 -39.93 -2.20 2.58
N PRO A 13 -39.90 -3.43 2.03
CA PRO A 13 -40.78 -4.49 2.50
C PRO A 13 -40.20 -5.23 3.70
N GLN A 14 -40.99 -5.31 4.77
CA GLN A 14 -40.76 -6.14 5.96
C GLN A 14 -41.29 -7.58 5.78
N GLN A 15 -40.57 -8.49 6.44
CA GLN A 15 -40.97 -9.77 7.06
C GLN A 15 -41.11 -11.07 6.23
N ARG A 16 -40.35 -12.09 6.65
CA ARG A 16 -40.91 -13.32 7.26
C ARG A 16 -39.92 -14.04 8.17
N GLN A 17 -40.42 -14.44 9.34
CA GLN A 17 -39.72 -15.11 10.43
C GLN A 17 -39.64 -16.65 10.29
N HIS A 18 -38.68 -17.20 11.06
CA HIS A 18 -38.61 -18.51 11.73
C HIS A 18 -38.18 -19.78 10.96
N LYS A 19 -36.98 -20.27 11.31
CA LYS A 19 -36.81 -21.60 11.93
C LYS A 19 -35.51 -21.71 12.75
N ARG A 20 -35.62 -22.36 13.90
CA ARG A 20 -34.61 -22.55 14.97
C ARG A 20 -33.85 -23.88 14.80
N SER A 21 -32.60 -23.87 15.26
CA SER A 21 -31.79 -24.98 15.84
C SER A 21 -31.06 -25.99 14.91
N PRO A 22 -29.95 -26.65 15.34
CA PRO A 22 -29.20 -26.52 16.61
C PRO A 22 -27.66 -26.33 16.48
N LEU A 23 -27.12 -25.97 17.65
CA LEU A 23 -25.76 -25.98 18.15
C LEU A 23 -24.91 -27.20 17.68
N VAL A 24 -23.71 -26.95 17.17
CA VAL A 24 -22.63 -27.96 17.11
C VAL A 24 -21.38 -27.38 17.75
N THR A 25 -21.13 -27.83 18.97
CA THR A 25 -19.89 -27.67 19.71
C THR A 25 -18.81 -28.53 19.06
N LYS A 26 -17.70 -27.92 18.61
CA LYS A 26 -16.44 -28.65 18.39
C LYS A 26 -15.33 -28.00 19.18
N THR A 27 -15.09 -28.59 20.35
CA THR A 27 -13.85 -28.52 21.11
C THR A 27 -12.66 -29.01 20.28
N HIS A 28 -11.60 -28.21 20.19
CA HIS A 28 -10.24 -28.75 20.09
C HIS A 28 -9.28 -27.90 20.91
N GLN A 29 -8.87 -28.45 22.04
CA GLN A 29 -7.68 -28.06 22.77
C GLN A 29 -6.43 -28.48 21.98
N ARG A 30 -5.46 -27.56 21.82
CA ARG A 30 -4.03 -27.83 22.12
C ARG A 30 -3.21 -26.53 22.16
N LYS A 31 -2.66 -26.24 23.34
CA LYS A 31 -1.46 -25.41 23.61
C LYS A 31 -0.19 -26.29 23.40
N PRO A 32 1.06 -25.79 23.55
CA PRO A 32 1.66 -24.47 23.27
C PRO A 32 3.01 -24.58 22.48
N SER A 33 3.68 -23.42 22.33
CA SER A 33 5.14 -23.18 22.17
C SER A 33 5.83 -23.61 20.87
N ILE A 34 6.21 -22.62 20.04
CA ILE A 34 7.48 -22.65 19.30
C ILE A 34 8.16 -21.28 19.36
N THR A 35 9.40 -21.36 19.81
CA THR A 35 10.47 -20.40 19.99
C THR A 35 10.87 -19.65 18.71
N SER A 36 11.26 -18.40 18.92
CA SER A 36 12.00 -17.54 17.99
C SER A 36 13.25 -18.23 17.43
N ALA A 37 13.37 -18.27 16.11
CA ALA A 37 14.65 -18.50 15.43
C ALA A 37 14.79 -17.51 14.27
N SER A 38 15.52 -16.44 14.53
CA SER A 38 16.15 -15.61 13.51
C SER A 38 17.12 -16.48 12.72
N THR A 39 16.90 -16.63 11.41
CA THR A 39 17.85 -17.34 10.55
C THR A 39 18.57 -16.34 9.67
N HIS A 40 19.61 -15.73 10.23
CA HIS A 40 20.74 -15.24 9.44
C HIS A 40 21.41 -16.47 8.81
N HIS A 41 21.36 -16.60 7.49
CA HIS A 41 22.14 -17.63 6.80
C HIS A 41 23.63 -17.25 6.82
N ARG A 42 24.35 -17.88 7.76
CA ARG A 42 25.81 -18.00 7.78
C ARG A 42 26.18 -19.24 6.97
N ILE A 43 27.02 -19.06 5.95
CA ILE A 43 27.58 -20.13 5.11
C ILE A 43 28.66 -20.87 5.93
N PRO A 44 28.62 -22.21 6.05
CA PRO A 44 29.70 -22.96 6.68
C PRO A 44 30.75 -23.40 5.65
N ASP A 45 32.01 -23.13 5.96
CA ASP A 45 33.19 -23.75 5.35
C ASP A 45 33.24 -25.25 5.67
N LYS A 46 33.59 -26.07 4.67
CA LYS A 46 34.34 -27.31 4.87
C LYS A 46 35.08 -27.73 3.61
N SER A 47 36.40 -27.69 3.70
CA SER A 47 37.36 -28.42 2.89
C SER A 47 37.29 -29.91 3.20
N THR A 48 37.41 -30.78 2.18
CA THR A 48 38.31 -31.96 2.26
C THR A 48 38.54 -32.57 0.88
N GLN A 49 39.81 -32.83 0.60
CA GLN A 49 40.33 -33.57 -0.55
C GLN A 49 39.96 -35.06 -0.45
N ALA A 50 39.71 -35.70 -1.59
CA ALA A 50 39.93 -37.14 -1.75
C ALA A 50 40.47 -37.41 -3.17
N SER A 51 41.68 -37.96 -3.19
CA SER A 51 42.41 -38.49 -4.33
C SER A 51 41.98 -39.94 -4.65
N THR A 52 42.31 -40.41 -5.86
CA THR A 52 42.60 -41.79 -6.35
C THR A 52 41.91 -42.05 -7.70
N SER A 53 42.65 -42.00 -8.80
CA SER A 53 43.45 -43.04 -9.47
C SER A 53 42.64 -43.94 -10.41
N LEU A 54 42.90 -43.75 -11.71
CA LEU A 54 42.50 -44.62 -12.82
C LEU A 54 43.22 -45.97 -12.72
N ALA A 55 42.47 -47.08 -12.78
CA ALA A 55 42.82 -48.27 -13.56
C ALA A 55 41.71 -49.35 -13.46
N SER A 56 41.03 -49.62 -14.58
CA SER A 56 40.85 -50.96 -15.16
C SER A 56 39.87 -50.89 -16.32
N LEU A 57 40.40 -50.73 -17.53
CA LEU A 57 39.68 -51.03 -18.76
C LEU A 57 39.55 -52.56 -18.85
N SER A 58 38.35 -53.08 -18.56
CA SER A 58 37.95 -54.40 -19.01
C SER A 58 37.18 -54.28 -20.32
N SER A 59 37.52 -55.15 -21.26
CA SER A 59 36.95 -55.25 -22.59
C SER A 59 35.43 -55.43 -22.54
N PHE A 60 34.70 -54.41 -22.99
CA PHE A 60 33.24 -54.50 -23.13
C PHE A 60 32.91 -55.40 -24.32
N THR A 61 32.48 -56.63 -24.04
CA THR A 61 31.88 -57.53 -25.03
C THR A 61 30.51 -56.97 -25.42
N MET A 62 30.39 -56.52 -26.66
CA MET A 62 29.17 -55.89 -27.17
C MET A 62 28.01 -56.90 -27.17
N SER A 63 26.95 -56.61 -26.42
CA SER A 63 25.75 -57.45 -26.35
C SER A 63 25.11 -57.67 -27.72
N ARG A 64 24.60 -58.89 -27.99
CA ARG A 64 23.89 -59.26 -29.24
C ARG A 64 22.73 -58.33 -29.59
N SER A 65 22.16 -57.63 -28.60
CA SER A 65 21.08 -56.63 -28.79
C SER A 65 21.59 -55.33 -29.41
N TRP A 66 22.80 -54.89 -29.02
CA TRP A 66 23.44 -53.69 -29.56
C TRP A 66 23.91 -53.91 -31.01
N GLN A 67 24.36 -55.12 -31.35
CA GLN A 67 24.66 -55.50 -32.74
C GLN A 67 23.42 -55.47 -33.65
N LYS A 68 22.24 -55.84 -33.13
CA LYS A 68 20.97 -55.72 -33.88
C LYS A 68 20.51 -54.28 -34.07
N TYR A 69 20.84 -53.38 -33.16
CA TYR A 69 20.49 -51.97 -33.25
C TYR A 69 21.41 -51.21 -34.20
N THR A 70 22.73 -51.46 -34.11
CA THR A 70 23.72 -50.83 -35.01
C THR A 70 23.56 -51.30 -36.45
N SER A 71 23.22 -52.56 -36.68
CA SER A 71 22.90 -53.08 -38.02
C SER A 71 21.60 -52.51 -38.61
N ARG A 72 20.57 -52.22 -37.78
CA ARG A 72 19.36 -51.52 -38.24
C ARG A 72 19.64 -50.05 -38.58
N LEU A 73 20.44 -49.37 -37.76
CA LEU A 73 20.88 -48.00 -38.01
C LEU A 73 21.74 -47.91 -39.27
N SER A 74 22.68 -48.85 -39.48
CA SER A 74 23.50 -48.88 -40.70
C SER A 74 22.64 -49.12 -41.95
N LEU A 75 21.66 -50.03 -41.88
CA LEU A 75 20.72 -50.28 -42.99
C LEU A 75 19.82 -49.07 -43.30
N GLN A 76 19.38 -48.33 -42.28
CA GLN A 76 18.62 -47.09 -42.47
C GLN A 76 19.48 -45.95 -43.02
N LEU A 77 20.74 -45.86 -42.60
CA LEU A 77 21.71 -44.92 -43.17
C LEU A 77 22.00 -45.23 -44.63
N ASP A 78 22.21 -46.51 -44.96
CA ASP A 78 22.42 -46.97 -46.34
C ASP A 78 21.19 -46.74 -47.21
N ALA A 79 19.97 -46.99 -46.70
CA ALA A 79 18.74 -46.71 -47.44
C ALA A 79 18.52 -45.20 -47.67
N PHE A 80 18.91 -44.35 -46.71
CA PHE A 80 18.85 -42.89 -46.85
C PHE A 80 19.89 -42.36 -47.84
N LEU A 81 21.10 -42.92 -47.86
CA LEU A 81 22.15 -42.54 -48.80
C LEU A 81 21.95 -43.14 -50.20
N ASN A 82 21.35 -44.33 -50.32
CA ASN A 82 21.17 -45.11 -51.55
C ASN A 82 19.76 -45.68 -51.73
N PRO A 83 18.74 -44.85 -52.07
CA PRO A 83 17.41 -45.35 -52.34
C PRO A 83 17.41 -46.15 -53.64
N SER A 84 17.41 -47.48 -53.54
CA SER A 84 17.32 -48.39 -54.68
C SER A 84 15.90 -48.93 -54.75
N GLY A 85 15.07 -48.41 -55.65
CA GLY A 85 13.70 -48.88 -55.84
C GLY A 85 13.11 -48.42 -57.19
N PRO A 86 12.32 -49.26 -57.88
CA PRO A 86 12.08 -49.20 -59.32
C PRO A 86 11.10 -48.10 -59.76
N LEU A 87 11.29 -47.61 -60.98
CA LEU A 87 10.38 -46.71 -61.69
C LEU A 87 9.08 -47.44 -62.05
N LEU A 88 7.95 -47.04 -61.46
CA LEU A 88 6.62 -47.40 -61.96
C LEU A 88 6.17 -46.35 -63.00
N PRO A 89 5.63 -46.77 -64.16
CA PRO A 89 5.25 -45.87 -65.24
C PRO A 89 3.79 -45.42 -65.08
N HIS A 90 3.56 -44.29 -64.43
CA HIS A 90 2.44 -43.41 -64.75
C HIS A 90 2.62 -42.07 -64.03
N GLU A 91 3.18 -41.09 -64.73
CA GLU A 91 2.82 -39.67 -64.59
C GLU A 91 3.63 -38.88 -65.63
N GLN A 92 3.20 -39.00 -66.89
CA GLN A 92 3.40 -37.88 -67.80
C GLN A 92 2.29 -36.87 -67.52
N GLN A 93 2.61 -35.84 -66.73
CA GLN A 93 2.33 -34.44 -67.05
C GLN A 93 2.77 -33.52 -65.90
N GLY A 94 3.75 -32.66 -66.20
CA GLY A 94 3.84 -31.33 -65.58
C GLY A 94 4.40 -31.22 -64.15
N ALA A 95 5.59 -31.72 -63.87
CA ALA A 95 6.33 -31.31 -62.67
C ALA A 95 7.53 -30.43 -63.03
N SER A 96 7.45 -29.15 -62.66
CA SER A 96 8.57 -28.22 -62.58
C SER A 96 9.81 -28.93 -62.03
N LYS A 97 10.92 -28.88 -62.79
CA LYS A 97 12.24 -29.37 -62.37
C LYS A 97 12.75 -28.47 -61.23
N SER A 98 12.15 -28.61 -60.05
CA SER A 98 12.59 -27.91 -58.85
C SER A 98 14.01 -28.37 -58.53
N TRP A 99 14.95 -27.43 -58.53
CA TRP A 99 16.34 -27.66 -58.14
C TRP A 99 16.45 -28.33 -56.76
N VAL A 100 15.48 -28.09 -55.88
CA VAL A 100 15.32 -28.74 -54.57
C VAL A 100 15.21 -30.26 -54.69
N ALA A 101 14.47 -30.78 -55.67
CA ALA A 101 14.32 -32.23 -55.89
C ALA A 101 15.60 -32.89 -56.45
N LYS A 102 16.46 -32.13 -57.14
CA LYS A 102 17.80 -32.59 -57.54
C LYS A 102 18.77 -32.56 -56.35
N LEU A 103 18.71 -31.52 -55.54
CA LEU A 103 19.56 -31.36 -54.36
C LEU A 103 19.27 -32.46 -53.31
N THR A 104 17.99 -32.76 -53.05
CA THR A 104 17.59 -33.84 -52.13
C THR A 104 17.85 -35.24 -52.67
N ARG A 105 18.23 -35.42 -53.94
CA ARG A 105 18.70 -36.70 -54.51
C ARG A 105 20.23 -36.86 -54.46
N SER A 106 20.97 -35.78 -54.20
CA SER A 106 22.43 -35.83 -54.11
C SER A 106 22.88 -36.50 -52.81
N ARG A 107 23.72 -37.54 -52.93
CA ARG A 107 24.34 -38.21 -51.79
C ARG A 107 25.09 -37.23 -50.88
N LEU A 108 25.77 -36.25 -51.48
CA LEU A 108 26.57 -35.26 -50.76
C LEU A 108 25.69 -34.30 -49.95
N ALA A 109 24.57 -33.84 -50.52
CA ALA A 109 23.62 -32.99 -49.81
C ALA A 109 22.97 -33.72 -48.63
N ARG A 110 22.61 -35.00 -48.81
CA ARG A 110 22.07 -35.84 -47.73
C ARG A 110 23.08 -36.07 -46.61
N LEU A 111 24.34 -36.30 -46.96
CA LEU A 111 25.41 -36.50 -45.98
C LEU A 111 25.66 -35.22 -45.17
N LEU A 112 25.67 -34.04 -45.83
CA LEU A 112 25.76 -32.75 -45.14
C LEU A 112 24.57 -32.48 -44.23
N LEU A 113 23.36 -32.87 -44.64
CA LEU A 113 22.14 -32.69 -43.84
C LEU A 113 22.14 -33.62 -42.61
N LEU A 114 22.65 -34.84 -42.77
CA LEU A 114 22.82 -35.80 -41.67
C LEU A 114 23.90 -35.31 -40.68
N PHE A 115 25.02 -34.78 -41.20
CA PHE A 115 26.06 -34.16 -40.37
C PHE A 115 25.51 -32.95 -39.60
N TYR A 116 24.75 -32.08 -40.28
CA TYR A 116 24.10 -30.94 -39.65
C TYR A 116 23.13 -31.38 -38.54
N ALA A 117 22.27 -32.36 -38.80
CA ALA A 117 21.34 -32.88 -37.81
C ALA A 117 22.07 -33.49 -36.60
N MET A 118 23.12 -34.29 -36.82
CA MET A 118 23.94 -34.86 -35.75
C MET A 118 24.65 -33.77 -34.95
N PHE A 119 25.23 -32.77 -35.61
CA PHE A 119 25.88 -31.64 -34.97
C PHE A 119 24.89 -30.80 -34.16
N SER A 120 23.70 -30.52 -34.68
CA SER A 120 22.63 -29.82 -33.97
C SER A 120 22.18 -30.59 -32.73
N VAL A 121 21.99 -31.91 -32.83
CA VAL A 121 21.63 -32.74 -31.67
C VAL A 121 22.74 -32.73 -30.62
N MET A 122 24.01 -32.86 -31.02
CA MET A 122 25.14 -32.80 -30.07
C MET A 122 25.30 -31.41 -29.45
N LEU A 123 25.11 -30.34 -30.22
CA LEU A 123 25.18 -28.97 -29.72
C LEU A 123 24.04 -28.70 -28.72
N SER A 124 22.81 -29.09 -29.07
CA SER A 124 21.65 -28.98 -28.17
C SER A 124 21.85 -29.81 -26.91
N PHE A 125 22.36 -31.03 -27.02
CA PHE A 125 22.66 -31.86 -25.86
C PHE A 125 23.76 -31.25 -24.99
N SER A 126 24.83 -30.72 -25.59
CA SER A 126 25.91 -30.03 -24.86
C SER A 126 25.41 -28.81 -24.09
N GLN A 127 24.54 -28.00 -24.70
CA GLN A 127 23.94 -26.83 -24.05
C GLN A 127 22.98 -27.24 -22.93
N LEU A 128 22.14 -28.26 -23.17
CA LEU A 128 21.20 -28.78 -22.18
C LEU A 128 21.91 -29.43 -20.99
N TRP A 129 23.00 -30.16 -21.26
CA TRP A 129 23.86 -30.78 -20.24
C TRP A 129 24.58 -29.71 -19.41
N GLY A 130 25.09 -28.68 -20.09
CA GLY A 130 25.67 -27.50 -19.42
C GLY A 130 24.67 -26.83 -18.49
N TRP A 131 23.45 -26.60 -18.94
CA TRP A 131 22.39 -25.99 -18.13
C TRP A 131 21.93 -26.87 -16.96
N TYR A 132 21.73 -28.18 -17.18
CA TYR A 132 21.22 -29.11 -16.17
C TYR A 132 22.24 -29.37 -15.05
N PHE A 133 23.53 -29.40 -15.37
CA PHE A 133 24.60 -29.65 -14.41
C PHE A 133 25.33 -28.38 -13.95
N SER A 134 25.04 -27.20 -14.51
CA SER A 134 25.51 -25.92 -13.95
C SER A 134 24.66 -25.55 -12.74
N SER A 135 25.23 -25.66 -11.54
CA SER A 135 24.57 -25.21 -10.30
C SER A 135 24.40 -23.69 -10.20
N THR A 136 24.89 -22.93 -11.18
CA THR A 136 24.70 -21.49 -11.32
C THR A 136 24.74 -21.11 -12.81
N PRO A 137 23.81 -20.28 -13.32
CA PRO A 137 23.97 -19.72 -14.65
C PRO A 137 25.29 -18.93 -14.70
N PRO A 138 26.07 -19.00 -15.78
CA PRO A 138 27.25 -18.16 -15.92
C PRO A 138 26.77 -16.71 -15.98
N LEU A 139 26.94 -15.99 -14.87
CA LEU A 139 26.82 -14.54 -14.86
C LEU A 139 27.81 -14.01 -15.90
N ASP A 140 27.34 -13.13 -16.77
CA ASP A 140 28.20 -12.33 -17.64
C ASP A 140 29.38 -11.83 -16.80
N PRO A 141 30.64 -11.93 -17.24
CA PRO A 141 31.79 -11.46 -16.46
C PRO A 141 31.70 -9.99 -16.06
N ARG A 142 30.81 -9.19 -16.69
CA ARG A 142 30.45 -7.83 -16.24
C ARG A 142 29.61 -7.77 -14.96
N PHE A 143 28.91 -8.85 -14.61
CA PHE A 143 27.94 -8.96 -13.51
C PHE A 143 28.36 -10.01 -12.46
N GLY A 144 29.66 -10.08 -12.17
CA GLY A 144 30.20 -10.97 -11.14
C GLY A 144 29.73 -10.63 -9.72
N VAL A 145 30.21 -11.38 -8.71
CA VAL A 145 29.82 -11.25 -7.30
C VAL A 145 30.12 -9.86 -6.68
N ALA A 146 30.98 -9.08 -7.34
CA ALA A 146 31.31 -7.69 -6.96
C ALA A 146 30.49 -6.63 -7.73
N TRP A 147 29.65 -7.04 -8.69
CA TRP A 147 28.80 -6.11 -9.42
C TRP A 147 27.66 -5.67 -8.52
N GLN A 148 27.74 -4.41 -8.08
CA GLN A 148 26.60 -3.72 -7.52
C GLN A 148 25.78 -3.16 -8.68
N PRO A 149 24.48 -3.47 -8.80
CA PRO A 149 23.61 -2.75 -9.70
C PRO A 149 23.66 -1.27 -9.29
N ALA A 150 24.34 -0.45 -10.09
CA ALA A 150 24.15 1.00 -10.01
C ALA A 150 22.68 1.24 -10.35
N ARG A 151 21.86 1.53 -9.33
CA ARG A 151 20.49 1.96 -9.58
C ARG A 151 20.61 3.23 -10.41
N THR A 152 19.75 3.42 -11.38
CA THR A 152 19.73 4.63 -12.23
C THR A 152 19.57 5.93 -11.43
N TYR A 153 19.24 5.85 -10.14
CA TYR A 153 19.14 6.96 -9.19
C TYR A 153 20.37 7.16 -8.31
N ASP A 154 21.30 6.19 -8.26
CA ASP A 154 22.60 6.31 -7.62
C ASP A 154 23.64 6.87 -8.62
N SER A 155 23.18 7.66 -9.59
CA SER A 155 24.07 8.45 -10.44
C SER A 155 24.82 9.42 -9.54
N ASP A 156 26.14 9.35 -9.60
CA ASP A 156 27.12 10.34 -9.16
C ASP A 156 26.49 11.70 -8.81
N GLN A 157 26.79 12.28 -7.64
CA GLN A 157 26.25 13.58 -7.21
C GLN A 157 26.40 14.69 -8.27
N SER A 158 27.37 14.55 -9.19
CA SER A 158 27.59 15.43 -10.34
C SER A 158 26.47 15.40 -11.42
N TYR A 159 25.62 14.37 -11.45
CA TYR A 159 24.55 14.17 -12.43
C TYR A 159 23.13 14.10 -11.83
N SER A 160 22.99 14.19 -10.51
CA SER A 160 21.69 14.25 -9.86
C SER A 160 20.97 15.56 -10.22
N VAL A 161 20.18 15.52 -11.31
CA VAL A 161 19.35 16.66 -11.74
C VAL A 161 18.39 17.08 -10.62
N MET A 162 18.05 16.17 -9.70
CA MET A 162 17.21 16.47 -8.54
C MET A 162 17.82 17.55 -7.65
N ASP A 163 19.13 17.60 -7.44
CA ASP A 163 19.73 18.58 -6.53
C ASP A 163 19.53 20.02 -7.03
N ASN A 164 19.51 20.20 -8.35
CA ASN A 164 19.29 21.49 -9.02
C ASN A 164 17.80 21.80 -9.27
N MET A 165 16.87 20.90 -8.94
CA MET A 165 15.44 21.19 -9.07
C MET A 165 14.96 22.14 -7.98
N THR A 166 14.09 23.09 -8.36
CA THR A 166 13.36 23.90 -7.38
C THR A 166 12.52 23.00 -6.46
N THR A 167 12.32 23.42 -5.22
CA THR A 167 11.50 22.66 -4.25
C THR A 167 10.12 22.34 -4.82
N GLY A 168 9.48 23.31 -5.49
CA GLY A 168 8.19 23.09 -6.16
C GLY A 168 8.23 21.99 -7.21
N LEU A 169 9.28 21.95 -8.03
CA LEU A 169 9.43 20.89 -9.03
C LEU A 169 9.65 19.53 -8.36
N LYS A 170 10.45 19.47 -7.29
CA LYS A 170 10.61 18.25 -6.47
C LYS A 170 9.25 17.77 -5.93
N MET A 171 8.48 18.67 -5.32
CA MET A 171 7.16 18.32 -4.78
C MET A 171 6.20 17.85 -5.86
N SER A 172 6.18 18.47 -7.04
CA SER A 172 5.34 18.01 -8.15
C SER A 172 5.71 16.64 -8.71
N LYS A 173 6.96 16.20 -8.52
CA LYS A 173 7.40 14.85 -8.89
C LYS A 173 7.02 13.84 -7.81
N LEU A 174 7.16 14.22 -6.54
CA LEU A 174 6.74 13.39 -5.40
C LEU A 174 5.22 13.19 -5.39
N PHE A 175 4.47 14.26 -5.61
CA PHE A 175 3.00 14.29 -5.66
C PHE A 175 2.52 14.45 -7.10
N SER A 176 2.87 13.47 -7.94
CA SER A 176 2.62 13.54 -9.39
C SER A 176 1.13 13.48 -9.79
N LYS A 177 0.24 13.11 -8.87
CA LYS A 177 -1.21 13.05 -9.10
C LYS A 177 -1.90 14.31 -8.58
N SER A 178 -1.19 15.18 -7.85
CA SER A 178 -1.67 16.48 -7.46
C SER A 178 -1.61 17.44 -8.63
N HIS A 179 -2.39 18.51 -8.54
CA HIS A 179 -2.19 19.63 -9.45
C HIS A 179 -0.80 20.24 -9.18
N TYR A 180 -0.05 20.57 -10.23
CA TYR A 180 1.29 21.16 -10.11
C TYR A 180 1.27 22.38 -9.20
N ASP A 181 0.26 23.23 -9.37
CA ASP A 181 0.13 24.48 -8.65
C ASP A 181 -0.19 24.31 -7.16
N ALA A 182 -0.76 23.17 -6.76
CA ALA A 182 -1.04 22.88 -5.36
C ALA A 182 0.24 22.65 -4.55
N VAL A 183 1.34 22.26 -5.21
CA VAL A 183 2.59 21.85 -4.54
C VAL A 183 3.80 22.68 -4.97
N ARG A 184 3.70 23.45 -6.06
CA ARG A 184 4.85 24.20 -6.61
C ARG A 184 5.38 25.27 -5.64
N MET A 185 4.52 25.81 -4.78
CA MET A 185 4.86 26.88 -3.82
C MET A 185 4.90 26.37 -2.39
N THR A 186 5.19 25.08 -2.20
CA THR A 186 5.44 24.53 -0.87
C THR A 186 6.80 24.98 -0.35
N GLU A 187 6.82 25.57 0.84
CA GLU A 187 8.02 25.90 1.61
C GLU A 187 8.06 25.01 2.87
N PRO A 188 8.77 23.87 2.82
CA PRO A 188 8.91 22.98 3.96
C PRO A 188 9.69 23.66 5.09
N TYR A 189 9.29 23.41 6.34
CA TYR A 189 9.95 23.96 7.54
C TYR A 189 10.06 25.49 7.50
N TRP A 190 9.02 26.15 6.96
CA TRP A 190 8.91 27.61 6.97
C TRP A 190 9.04 28.16 8.40
N LEU A 191 8.46 27.46 9.37
CA LEU A 191 8.79 27.58 10.78
C LEU A 191 9.18 26.19 11.27
N LYS A 192 10.29 26.09 11.99
CA LYS A 192 10.82 24.81 12.46
C LYS A 192 10.86 24.77 13.98
N GLY A 193 10.47 23.64 14.55
CA GLY A 193 10.57 23.39 15.98
C GLY A 193 12.03 23.34 16.43
N SER A 194 12.36 23.96 17.56
CA SER A 194 13.74 24.01 18.06
C SER A 194 14.21 22.76 18.80
N GLU A 195 13.30 21.91 19.25
CA GLU A 195 13.62 20.72 20.04
C GLU A 195 14.09 19.55 19.16
N ALA A 196 15.01 18.76 19.71
CA ALA A 196 15.41 17.49 19.12
C ALA A 196 14.31 16.45 19.33
N ILE A 197 13.96 15.72 18.27
CA ILE A 197 12.87 14.75 18.29
C ILE A 197 13.45 13.34 18.26
N ASP A 198 12.95 12.45 19.13
CA ASP A 198 13.22 11.01 19.03
C ASP A 198 12.53 10.46 17.77
N PRO A 199 13.25 9.89 16.80
CA PRO A 199 12.65 9.33 15.59
C PRO A 199 11.60 8.24 15.86
N ARG A 200 11.61 7.59 17.02
CA ARG A 200 10.64 6.55 17.38
C ARG A 200 9.39 7.09 18.09
N ASP A 201 9.29 8.39 18.31
CA ASP A 201 8.08 9.02 18.83
C ASP A 201 6.96 9.04 17.76
N VAL A 202 5.79 9.54 18.12
CA VAL A 202 4.67 9.74 17.19
C VAL A 202 4.59 11.22 16.84
N THR A 203 4.63 11.57 15.55
CA THR A 203 4.36 12.95 15.10
C THR A 203 2.87 13.11 14.82
N LEU A 204 2.23 14.09 15.43
CA LEU A 204 0.89 14.50 15.04
C LEU A 204 0.97 15.32 13.76
N THR A 205 0.21 14.91 12.75
CA THR A 205 0.12 15.59 11.46
C THR A 205 -1.24 16.23 11.31
N THR A 206 -1.26 17.50 10.89
CA THR A 206 -2.50 18.28 10.73
C THR A 206 -2.36 19.27 9.57
N ALA A 207 -3.49 19.74 9.05
CA ALA A 207 -3.55 20.79 8.05
C ALA A 207 -4.41 21.94 8.59
N VAL A 208 -3.90 23.17 8.49
CA VAL A 208 -4.55 24.38 8.96
C VAL A 208 -4.53 25.48 7.91
N THR A 209 -5.41 26.45 8.10
CA THR A 209 -5.46 27.71 7.35
C THR A 209 -5.12 28.86 8.30
N LEU A 210 -5.15 30.10 7.80
CA LEU A 210 -5.04 31.27 8.66
C LEU A 210 -6.19 31.34 9.68
N ASP A 211 -7.40 30.95 9.27
CA ASP A 211 -8.60 31.04 10.12
C ASP A 211 -8.62 29.95 11.21
N THR A 212 -7.98 28.81 10.95
CA THR A 212 -7.88 27.69 11.91
C THR A 212 -6.55 27.66 12.68
N TRP A 213 -5.76 28.74 12.64
CA TRP A 213 -4.49 28.80 13.39
C TRP A 213 -4.66 28.59 14.90
N ALA A 214 -5.70 29.16 15.50
CA ALA A 214 -6.01 28.99 16.92
C ALA A 214 -6.28 27.52 17.30
N GLU A 215 -6.75 26.71 16.35
CA GLU A 215 -6.96 25.29 16.55
C GLU A 215 -5.62 24.53 16.63
N LEU A 216 -4.62 24.93 15.84
CA LEU A 216 -3.25 24.40 15.95
C LEU A 216 -2.61 24.74 17.29
N GLU A 217 -2.78 25.99 17.76
CA GLU A 217 -2.32 26.40 19.09
C GLU A 217 -2.92 25.47 20.16
N ARG A 218 -4.25 25.26 20.12
CA ARG A 218 -5.00 24.36 21.00
C ARG A 218 -4.52 22.91 20.95
N ILE A 219 -4.19 22.39 19.76
CA ILE A 219 -3.59 21.06 19.60
C ILE A 219 -2.22 21.01 20.29
N ALA A 220 -1.36 22.00 20.05
CA ALA A 220 -0.03 22.05 20.67
C ALA A 220 -0.09 22.12 22.20
N GLU A 221 -1.17 22.67 22.77
CA GLU A 221 -1.37 22.70 24.22
C GLU A 221 -1.57 21.32 24.85
N ARG A 222 -2.32 20.46 24.17
CA ARG A 222 -2.65 19.13 24.67
C ARG A 222 -1.68 18.06 24.17
N TRP A 223 -1.14 18.26 22.98
CA TRP A 223 -0.15 17.36 22.40
C TRP A 223 1.25 17.73 22.85
N GLN A 224 1.80 16.91 23.74
CA GLN A 224 3.17 17.05 24.20
C GLN A 224 4.19 16.44 23.23
N GLY A 225 3.83 16.03 22.01
CA GLY A 225 4.75 15.41 21.05
C GLY A 225 5.20 16.34 19.90
N PRO A 226 5.98 15.79 18.96
CA PRO A 226 6.27 16.43 17.68
C PRO A 226 4.99 16.70 16.89
N ILE A 227 4.93 17.84 16.21
CA ILE A 227 3.84 18.20 15.29
C ILE A 227 4.46 18.51 13.93
N SER A 228 3.82 18.03 12.86
CA SER A 228 4.09 18.51 11.50
C SER A 228 2.79 19.01 10.91
N ALA A 229 2.70 20.32 10.73
CA ALA A 229 1.49 20.98 10.27
C ALA A 229 1.71 21.61 8.89
N THR A 230 0.75 21.45 8.00
CA THR A 230 0.67 22.28 6.80
C THR A 230 -0.13 23.53 7.09
N LEU A 231 0.37 24.69 6.66
CA LEU A 231 -0.36 25.95 6.70
C LEU A 231 -0.70 26.35 5.27
N HIS A 232 -1.97 26.24 4.91
CA HIS A 232 -2.49 26.69 3.63
C HIS A 232 -2.76 28.20 3.67
N ILE A 233 -2.28 28.92 2.65
CA ILE A 233 -2.62 30.33 2.42
C ILE A 233 -3.03 30.58 0.97
N ASP A 234 -3.98 31.50 0.77
CA ASP A 234 -4.32 31.99 -0.56
C ASP A 234 -3.16 32.85 -1.13
N HIS A 235 -3.06 32.91 -2.46
CA HIS A 235 -2.17 33.81 -3.20
C HIS A 235 -2.30 35.27 -2.76
N GLN A 236 -3.50 35.71 -2.39
CA GLN A 236 -3.80 37.11 -2.02
C GLN A 236 -3.34 37.51 -0.62
N VAL A 237 -2.84 36.56 0.18
CA VAL A 237 -2.42 36.83 1.56
C VAL A 237 -1.15 37.71 1.56
N GLY A 238 -1.28 38.89 2.16
CA GLY A 238 -0.20 39.87 2.27
C GLY A 238 0.89 39.46 3.27
N ARG A 239 2.08 40.07 3.13
CA ARG A 239 3.21 39.83 4.06
C ARG A 239 2.85 40.08 5.53
N ASP A 240 1.94 41.02 5.80
CA ASP A 240 1.56 41.40 7.16
C ASP A 240 0.83 40.27 7.91
N GLN A 241 -0.04 39.51 7.23
CA GLN A 241 -0.72 38.35 7.83
C GLN A 241 0.27 37.22 8.15
N LEU A 242 1.22 36.95 7.24
CA LEU A 242 2.28 35.98 7.49
C LEU A 242 3.18 36.39 8.64
N GLN A 243 3.46 37.69 8.77
CA GLN A 243 4.22 38.21 9.90
C GLN A 243 3.45 38.02 11.21
N ARG A 244 2.13 38.25 11.24
CA ARG A 244 1.31 37.97 12.43
C ARG A 244 1.35 36.50 12.85
N ILE A 245 1.32 35.56 11.91
CA ILE A 245 1.46 34.12 12.21
C ILE A 245 2.85 33.80 12.76
N ARG A 246 3.89 34.39 12.17
CA ARG A 246 5.26 34.23 12.68
C ARG A 246 5.42 34.81 14.09
N ASP A 247 4.81 35.97 14.33
CA ASP A 247 4.79 36.60 15.65
C ASP A 247 4.00 35.72 16.62
N ALA A 248 2.82 35.21 16.25
CA ALA A 248 2.05 34.26 17.08
C ALA A 248 2.86 33.00 17.41
N TYR A 249 3.49 32.37 16.41
CA TYR A 249 4.36 31.21 16.63
C TYR A 249 5.53 31.48 17.59
N THR A 250 6.08 32.70 17.60
CA THR A 250 7.24 33.06 18.41
C THR A 250 6.90 33.66 19.78
N THR A 251 5.77 34.37 19.88
CA THR A 251 5.36 35.19 21.03
C THR A 251 4.24 34.58 21.85
N THR A 252 3.38 33.72 21.27
CA THR A 252 2.30 33.07 22.01
C THR A 252 2.90 32.12 23.06
N SER A 253 3.06 32.62 24.28
CA SER A 253 3.64 31.93 25.43
C SER A 253 2.62 31.14 26.25
N ARG A 254 1.51 30.72 25.65
CA ARG A 254 0.58 29.83 26.35
C ARG A 254 1.07 28.40 26.31
N VAL A 255 1.75 27.98 25.23
CA VAL A 255 2.41 26.67 25.18
C VAL A 255 3.71 26.74 24.39
N ASN A 256 4.83 26.63 25.11
CA ASN A 256 6.17 26.52 24.52
C ASN A 256 6.26 25.41 23.45
N ASN A 257 5.40 24.38 23.53
CA ASN A 257 5.39 23.24 22.61
C ASN A 257 5.21 23.61 21.14
N LEU A 258 4.44 24.67 20.80
CA LEU A 258 4.30 25.04 19.39
C LEU A 258 5.66 25.41 18.79
N LYS A 259 6.38 26.33 19.45
CA LYS A 259 7.74 26.75 19.05
C LYS A 259 8.78 25.64 19.18
N LEU A 260 8.64 24.79 20.20
CA LEU A 260 9.62 23.73 20.50
C LEU A 260 9.46 22.53 19.55
N ARG A 261 8.23 22.09 19.29
CA ARG A 261 7.93 20.76 18.74
C ARG A 261 7.15 20.78 17.43
N ALA A 262 6.61 21.92 16.99
CA ALA A 262 5.87 22.00 15.73
C ALA A 262 6.72 22.47 14.55
N ASP A 263 6.70 21.71 13.47
CA ASP A 263 7.23 22.09 12.17
C ASP A 263 6.08 22.53 11.27
N ILE A 264 6.14 23.75 10.76
CA ILE A 264 5.12 24.35 9.88
C ILE A 264 5.63 24.37 8.45
N HIS A 265 4.88 23.73 7.55
CA HIS A 265 5.15 23.67 6.12
C HIS A 265 4.14 24.57 5.41
N LEU A 266 4.63 25.65 4.78
CA LEU A 266 3.76 26.61 4.13
C LEU A 266 3.36 26.08 2.74
N VAL A 267 2.06 26.07 2.45
CA VAL A 267 1.50 25.71 1.14
C VAL A 267 0.74 26.92 0.63
N ARG A 268 1.11 27.44 -0.53
CA ARG A 268 0.49 28.63 -1.11
C ARG A 268 -0.28 28.30 -2.38
N SER A 269 -1.49 28.81 -2.47
CA SER A 269 -2.24 28.81 -3.72
C SER A 269 -1.55 29.68 -4.77
N ALA A 270 -1.48 29.16 -5.99
CA ALA A 270 -0.89 29.81 -7.17
C ALA A 270 -1.68 31.00 -7.70
N GLU A 271 -2.99 30.94 -7.53
CA GLU A 271 -3.95 31.85 -8.11
C GLU A 271 -4.90 32.31 -7.01
N SER A 272 -5.63 33.38 -7.30
CA SER A 272 -6.63 33.95 -6.40
C SER A 272 -7.98 33.32 -6.70
N ASN A 273 -8.66 32.77 -5.70
CA ASN A 273 -9.86 31.95 -5.89
C ASN A 273 -9.61 30.76 -6.84
N PRO A 274 -8.63 29.89 -6.58
CA PRO A 274 -8.43 28.72 -7.41
C PRO A 274 -9.71 27.85 -7.38
N PRO A 275 -10.07 27.18 -8.49
CA PRO A 275 -11.14 26.19 -8.47
C PRO A 275 -10.89 25.19 -7.33
N THR A 276 -11.90 24.90 -6.51
CA THR A 276 -11.75 24.05 -5.31
C THR A 276 -11.12 22.70 -5.63
N VAL A 277 -11.36 22.15 -6.83
CA VAL A 277 -10.71 20.94 -7.39
C VAL A 277 -9.18 20.97 -7.32
N LEU A 278 -8.57 22.16 -7.27
CA LEU A 278 -7.13 22.36 -7.16
C LEU A 278 -6.62 22.41 -5.71
N LEU A 279 -7.53 22.50 -4.72
CA LEU A 279 -7.25 22.55 -3.28
C LEU A 279 -7.41 21.16 -2.65
N SER A 280 -6.49 20.27 -2.96
CA SER A 280 -6.47 18.91 -2.40
C SER A 280 -5.89 18.90 -0.98
N ARG A 281 -6.74 18.80 0.05
CA ARG A 281 -6.32 18.59 1.44
C ARG A 281 -5.57 17.26 1.62
N ASN A 282 -5.83 16.27 0.78
CA ASN A 282 -5.06 15.02 0.81
C ASN A 282 -3.60 15.22 0.43
N VAL A 283 -3.29 16.19 -0.43
CA VAL A 283 -1.90 16.58 -0.72
C VAL A 283 -1.27 17.24 0.50
N GLU A 284 -1.98 18.12 1.19
CA GLU A 284 -1.49 18.77 2.41
C GLU A 284 -1.20 17.75 3.52
N ARG A 285 -2.07 16.74 3.70
CA ARG A 285 -1.81 15.58 4.57
C ARG A 285 -0.54 14.85 4.19
N ASN A 286 -0.34 14.59 2.89
CA ASN A 286 0.87 13.94 2.41
C ASN A 286 2.12 14.80 2.65
N VAL A 287 2.04 16.14 2.50
CA VAL A 287 3.14 17.06 2.79
C VAL A 287 3.50 17.04 4.27
N ALA A 288 2.51 17.16 5.17
CA ALA A 288 2.73 17.05 6.61
C ALA A 288 3.37 15.69 6.98
N ARG A 289 2.82 14.59 6.47
CA ARG A 289 3.39 13.26 6.67
C ARG A 289 4.82 13.14 6.13
N LEU A 290 5.10 13.67 4.94
CA LEU A 290 6.43 13.61 4.30
C LEU A 290 7.49 14.27 5.17
N PHE A 291 7.17 15.41 5.78
CA PHE A 291 8.11 16.18 6.59
C PHE A 291 8.04 15.92 8.09
N ALA A 292 7.14 15.06 8.56
CA ALA A 292 7.16 14.55 9.92
C ALA A 292 8.54 13.97 10.28
N ARG A 293 9.07 14.27 11.48
CA ARG A 293 10.43 13.89 11.88
C ARG A 293 10.56 12.48 12.46
N THR A 294 9.44 11.77 12.62
CA THR A 294 9.38 10.44 13.25
C THR A 294 8.99 9.33 12.26
N GLU A 295 9.19 8.08 12.68
CA GLU A 295 8.77 6.88 11.96
C GLU A 295 7.25 6.69 12.01
N PHE A 296 6.58 7.10 13.09
CA PHE A 296 5.13 6.95 13.26
C PHE A 296 4.43 8.29 13.23
N VAL A 297 3.26 8.34 12.59
CA VAL A 297 2.45 9.56 12.42
C VAL A 297 1.02 9.32 12.88
N CYS A 298 0.40 10.34 13.45
CA CYS A 298 -1.03 10.39 13.77
C CYS A 298 -1.67 11.51 12.95
N GLU A 299 -2.45 11.17 11.92
CA GLU A 299 -3.15 12.19 11.11
C GLU A 299 -4.46 12.59 11.76
N MET A 300 -4.60 13.87 12.06
CA MET A 300 -5.71 14.40 12.83
C MET A 300 -6.13 15.79 12.30
N PRO A 301 -7.42 15.99 11.97
CA PRO A 301 -7.97 17.30 11.63
C PRO A 301 -7.78 18.33 12.74
N SER A 302 -7.76 19.62 12.38
CA SER A 302 -7.47 20.72 13.32
C SER A 302 -8.55 20.95 14.39
N ASN A 303 -9.80 20.61 14.09
CA ASN A 303 -10.92 20.70 15.03
C ASN A 303 -10.93 19.58 16.09
N LEU A 304 -10.09 18.55 15.96
CA LEU A 304 -9.94 17.50 16.96
C LEU A 304 -8.79 17.82 17.91
N VAL A 305 -8.90 17.33 19.15
CA VAL A 305 -7.84 17.44 20.14
C VAL A 305 -7.62 16.14 20.89
N PRO A 306 -6.37 15.79 21.25
CA PRO A 306 -6.11 14.64 22.11
C PRO A 306 -6.70 14.90 23.49
N ALA A 307 -7.52 13.97 23.98
CA ALA A 307 -8.12 14.07 25.30
C ALA A 307 -7.27 13.35 26.36
N THR A 308 -6.57 12.31 25.95
CA THR A 308 -5.66 11.49 26.77
C THR A 308 -4.20 11.65 26.33
N ASP A 309 -3.27 11.12 27.13
CA ASP A 309 -1.85 11.10 26.80
C ASP A 309 -1.49 9.88 25.93
N LEU A 310 -1.87 9.95 24.64
CA LEU A 310 -1.61 8.89 23.66
C LEU A 310 -0.13 8.51 23.59
N ARG A 311 0.79 9.46 23.81
CA ARG A 311 2.23 9.20 23.77
C ARG A 311 2.65 8.29 24.91
N ARG A 312 2.14 8.54 26.11
CA ARG A 312 2.38 7.66 27.25
C ARG A 312 1.87 6.24 27.00
N THR A 313 0.69 6.08 26.40
CA THR A 313 0.18 4.75 26.04
C THR A 313 1.04 4.09 24.97
N PHE A 314 1.48 4.85 23.96
CA PHE A 314 2.37 4.37 22.91
C PHE A 314 3.71 3.90 23.47
N ASP A 315 4.30 4.68 24.36
CA ASP A 315 5.57 4.34 25.03
C ASP A 315 5.44 3.10 25.92
N ALA A 316 4.36 2.98 26.68
CA ALA A 316 4.10 1.83 27.53
C ALA A 316 3.93 0.52 26.74
N ASN A 317 3.42 0.60 25.51
CA ASN A 317 3.12 -0.56 24.65
C ASN A 317 4.04 -0.65 23.42
N ARG A 318 5.16 0.08 23.43
CA ARG A 318 6.01 0.35 22.28
C ARG A 318 6.35 -0.88 21.44
N ASN A 319 6.80 -1.96 22.08
CA ASN A 319 7.21 -3.18 21.35
C ASN A 319 6.08 -3.78 20.51
N ILE A 320 4.85 -3.79 21.05
CA ILE A 320 3.67 -4.33 20.36
C ILE A 320 3.29 -3.38 19.24
N PHE A 321 3.16 -2.08 19.54
CA PHE A 321 2.71 -1.08 18.59
C PHE A 321 3.67 -0.90 17.42
N GLU A 322 4.99 -0.82 17.67
CA GLU A 322 5.97 -0.74 16.59
C GLU A 322 5.92 -1.96 15.67
N THR A 323 5.69 -3.16 16.21
CA THR A 323 5.58 -4.39 15.41
C THR A 323 4.36 -4.31 14.49
N LEU A 324 3.17 -4.02 15.04
CA LEU A 324 1.93 -3.88 14.28
C LEU A 324 2.07 -2.83 13.17
N LEU A 325 2.56 -1.64 13.50
CA LEU A 325 2.67 -0.53 12.56
C LEU A 325 3.69 -0.79 11.43
N ARG A 326 4.78 -1.51 11.71
CA ARG A 326 5.79 -1.92 10.72
C ARG A 326 5.28 -3.04 9.80
N GLU A 327 4.37 -3.89 10.29
CA GLU A 327 3.72 -4.94 9.49
C GLU A 327 2.62 -4.38 8.56
N GLY A 328 2.15 -3.17 8.86
CA GLY A 328 1.21 -2.41 8.04
C GLY A 328 -0.15 -2.20 8.71
N ASP A 329 -0.31 -2.60 9.97
CA ASP A 329 -1.51 -2.32 10.74
C ASP A 329 -1.58 -0.85 11.16
N MET A 330 -2.74 -0.44 11.66
CA MET A 330 -3.02 0.89 12.16
C MET A 330 -3.62 0.82 13.57
N LEU A 331 -3.25 1.79 14.42
CA LEU A 331 -3.88 1.94 15.72
C LEU A 331 -4.96 3.03 15.61
N VAL A 332 -6.22 2.66 15.76
CA VAL A 332 -7.37 3.56 15.73
C VAL A 332 -7.50 4.25 17.09
N VAL A 333 -7.61 5.58 17.04
CA VAL A 333 -7.96 6.43 18.17
C VAL A 333 -9.41 6.88 18.00
N PRO A 334 -10.34 6.41 18.84
CA PRO A 334 -11.75 6.80 18.78
C PRO A 334 -11.97 8.31 18.90
N ILE A 335 -12.99 8.81 18.21
CA ILE A 335 -13.41 10.21 18.24
C ILE A 335 -14.69 10.32 19.05
N PHE A 336 -14.75 11.30 19.95
CA PHE A 336 -15.97 11.65 20.69
C PHE A 336 -16.35 13.10 20.45
N GLY A 337 -17.63 13.35 20.23
CA GLY A 337 -18.19 14.69 20.03
C GLY A 337 -19.20 15.04 21.11
N PHE A 338 -19.44 16.33 21.29
CA PHE A 338 -20.54 16.84 22.12
C PHE A 338 -21.86 16.76 21.33
N ASN A 339 -22.91 16.25 21.98
CA ASN A 339 -24.24 16.13 21.36
C ASN A 339 -24.93 17.50 21.20
N HIS A 340 -24.66 18.43 22.11
CA HIS A 340 -25.15 19.79 22.08
C HIS A 340 -24.02 20.75 21.68
N GLN A 341 -24.26 21.53 20.62
CA GLN A 341 -23.29 22.49 20.07
C GLN A 341 -23.62 23.93 20.48
N ASP A 342 -24.26 24.14 21.64
CA ASP A 342 -24.57 25.48 22.11
C ASP A 342 -23.28 26.22 22.45
N GLU A 343 -22.95 27.24 21.65
CA GLU A 343 -21.74 28.08 21.73
C GLU A 343 -21.55 28.79 23.07
N ARG A 344 -22.53 28.71 23.98
CA ARG A 344 -22.56 29.39 25.28
C ARG A 344 -22.01 28.54 26.43
N GLU A 345 -21.85 27.24 26.24
CA GLU A 345 -21.36 26.34 27.28
C GLU A 345 -19.85 26.09 27.13
N ALA A 346 -19.12 26.19 28.24
CA ALA A 346 -17.71 25.86 28.26
C ALA A 346 -17.54 24.34 28.10
N PHE A 347 -17.15 23.89 26.91
CA PHE A 347 -16.84 22.48 26.64
C PHE A 347 -15.73 21.98 27.57
N THR A 348 -16.08 21.08 28.50
CA THR A 348 -15.13 20.45 29.41
C THR A 348 -14.72 19.11 28.84
N ILE A 349 -13.47 18.99 28.42
CA ILE A 349 -12.94 17.78 27.78
C ILE A 349 -12.58 16.75 28.87
N PRO A 350 -13.13 15.52 28.83
CA PRO A 350 -12.75 14.48 29.77
C PRO A 350 -11.32 13.97 29.50
N TYR A 351 -10.54 13.70 30.54
CA TYR A 351 -9.12 13.31 30.42
C TYR A 351 -8.85 11.81 30.58
N HIS A 352 -9.90 11.00 30.77
CA HIS A 352 -9.81 9.54 30.91
C HIS A 352 -11.16 8.91 30.62
N LYS A 353 -11.12 7.64 30.21
CA LYS A 353 -12.28 6.85 29.79
C LYS A 353 -13.45 6.89 30.77
N GLU A 354 -13.21 6.73 32.07
CA GLU A 354 -14.29 6.71 33.08
C GLU A 354 -15.15 7.99 33.06
N ARG A 355 -14.51 9.16 32.95
CA ARG A 355 -15.20 10.47 32.88
C ARG A 355 -15.95 10.67 31.57
N LEU A 356 -15.39 10.15 30.49
CA LEU A 356 -16.07 10.15 29.21
C LEU A 356 -17.32 9.27 29.29
N LEU A 357 -17.23 8.08 29.90
CA LEU A 357 -18.39 7.21 30.09
C LEU A 357 -19.47 7.85 30.97
N GLU A 358 -19.10 8.62 32.00
CA GLU A 358 -20.06 9.46 32.76
C GLU A 358 -20.81 10.43 31.84
N SER A 359 -20.08 11.12 30.94
CA SER A 359 -20.64 12.11 30.01
C SER A 359 -21.53 11.45 28.94
N ILE A 360 -21.16 10.27 28.47
CA ILE A 360 -21.97 9.46 27.54
C ILE A 360 -23.25 8.98 28.23
N ASN A 361 -23.15 8.51 29.49
CA ASN A 361 -24.33 8.06 30.25
C ASN A 361 -25.32 9.21 30.53
N LYS A 362 -24.83 10.44 30.61
CA LYS A 362 -25.65 11.67 30.69
C LYS A 362 -26.16 12.17 29.35
N ASN A 363 -25.78 11.50 28.25
CA ASN A 363 -26.10 11.91 26.88
C ASN A 363 -25.51 13.27 26.48
N GLU A 364 -24.40 13.68 27.09
CA GLU A 364 -23.69 14.94 26.78
C GLU A 364 -22.71 14.76 25.60
N MET A 365 -22.14 13.55 25.48
CA MET A 365 -21.18 13.18 24.44
C MET A 365 -21.51 11.83 23.83
N GLY A 366 -20.97 11.56 22.64
CA GLY A 366 -21.07 10.26 21.98
C GLY A 366 -19.90 9.98 21.04
N LEU A 367 -19.75 8.72 20.68
CA LEU A 367 -18.74 8.25 19.74
C LEU A 367 -19.11 8.68 18.33
N VAL A 368 -18.16 9.30 17.63
CA VAL A 368 -18.35 9.86 16.29
C VAL A 368 -17.48 9.10 15.31
N ASP A 369 -18.11 8.33 14.44
CA ASP A 369 -17.49 7.88 13.20
C ASP A 369 -18.06 8.73 12.07
N PRO A 370 -17.23 9.48 11.32
CA PRO A 370 -17.73 10.33 10.25
C PRO A 370 -18.54 9.52 9.24
N HIS A 371 -19.72 10.02 8.83
CA HIS A 371 -20.72 9.34 7.97
C HIS A 371 -21.72 8.41 8.68
N TRP A 372 -21.59 8.18 9.98
CA TRP A 372 -22.58 7.46 10.79
C TRP A 372 -23.31 8.37 11.76
N GLU A 373 -24.49 7.93 12.19
CA GLU A 373 -25.10 8.51 13.38
C GLU A 373 -24.22 8.25 14.60
N ILE A 374 -24.29 9.15 15.58
CA ILE A 374 -23.53 9.05 16.82
C ILE A 374 -23.78 7.67 17.45
N ASN A 375 -22.68 7.00 17.85
CA ASN A 375 -22.64 5.65 18.42
C ASN A 375 -22.99 4.48 17.47
N GLN A 376 -23.20 4.70 16.16
CA GLN A 376 -23.59 3.64 15.21
C GLN A 376 -22.51 3.26 14.19
N GLY A 377 -21.27 3.69 14.40
CA GLY A 377 -20.19 3.47 13.45
C GLY A 377 -19.33 2.22 13.70
N PRO A 378 -18.35 1.95 12.81
CA PRO A 378 -17.50 0.76 12.85
C PRO A 378 -16.63 0.63 14.11
N THR A 379 -16.36 1.72 14.83
CA THR A 379 -15.57 1.68 16.06
C THR A 379 -16.29 0.92 17.18
N ASP A 380 -17.63 0.84 17.14
CA ASP A 380 -18.49 0.12 18.10
C ASP A 380 -18.33 0.63 19.56
N LEU A 381 -19.25 1.51 19.97
CA LEU A 381 -19.23 2.09 21.31
C LEU A 381 -19.36 1.03 22.42
N ASP A 382 -20.24 0.05 22.24
CA ASP A 382 -20.54 -0.94 23.28
C ASP A 382 -19.31 -1.81 23.52
N ARG A 383 -18.65 -2.23 22.45
CA ARG A 383 -17.37 -2.94 22.54
C ARG A 383 -16.27 -2.07 23.12
N TRP A 384 -16.16 -0.81 22.69
CA TRP A 384 -15.14 0.09 23.21
C TRP A 384 -15.27 0.27 24.72
N ARG A 385 -16.49 0.48 25.24
CA ARG A 385 -16.80 0.65 26.65
C ARG A 385 -16.24 -0.49 27.51
N GLU A 386 -16.39 -1.73 27.06
CA GLU A 386 -16.00 -2.94 27.81
C GLU A 386 -14.55 -3.36 27.57
N SER A 387 -13.94 -2.88 26.49
CA SER A 387 -12.58 -3.24 26.12
C SER A 387 -11.53 -2.70 27.11
N THR A 388 -10.58 -3.57 27.48
CA THR A 388 -9.37 -3.25 28.27
C THR A 388 -8.08 -3.53 27.49
N SER A 389 -8.21 -4.07 26.29
CA SER A 389 -7.11 -4.38 25.37
C SER A 389 -7.49 -3.98 23.95
N LEU A 390 -6.49 -3.89 23.06
CA LEU A 390 -6.71 -3.68 21.63
C LEU A 390 -7.73 -4.67 21.07
N TYR A 391 -8.57 -4.18 20.16
CA TYR A 391 -9.48 -5.02 19.39
C TYR A 391 -9.54 -4.57 17.93
N ALA A 392 -9.74 -5.51 17.01
CA ALA A 392 -9.82 -5.22 15.59
C ALA A 392 -11.23 -4.72 15.21
N VAL A 393 -11.30 -3.77 14.29
CA VAL A 393 -12.56 -3.33 13.66
C VAL A 393 -13.13 -4.47 12.81
N GLU A 394 -14.27 -5.04 13.24
CA GLU A 394 -14.87 -6.21 12.59
C GLU A 394 -15.65 -5.84 11.31
N HIS A 395 -16.37 -4.73 11.35
CA HIS A 395 -17.29 -4.31 10.29
C HIS A 395 -16.75 -3.06 9.57
N TYR A 396 -15.56 -3.19 8.98
CA TYR A 396 -14.97 -2.11 8.20
C TYR A 396 -15.88 -1.72 7.01
N HIS A 397 -16.08 -0.42 6.84
CA HIS A 397 -16.75 0.15 5.68
C HIS A 397 -15.77 1.05 4.92
N TYR A 398 -15.89 1.14 3.59
CA TYR A 398 -14.94 1.92 2.81
C TYR A 398 -15.01 3.42 3.13
N ASP A 399 -16.15 3.95 3.58
CA ASP A 399 -16.30 5.33 4.08
C ASP A 399 -15.79 5.56 5.52
N TYR A 400 -15.14 4.57 6.15
CA TYR A 400 -14.68 4.68 7.54
C TYR A 400 -13.47 5.61 7.65
N GLU A 401 -13.56 6.64 8.51
CA GLU A 401 -12.57 7.72 8.65
C GLU A 401 -12.08 7.94 10.10
N PRO A 402 -11.55 6.91 10.79
CA PRO A 402 -11.01 7.05 12.14
C PRO A 402 -9.78 7.96 12.17
N ILE A 403 -9.37 8.36 13.38
CA ILE A 403 -8.00 8.83 13.61
C ILE A 403 -7.10 7.62 13.76
N VAL A 404 -5.96 7.61 13.07
CA VAL A 404 -5.04 6.48 13.08
C VAL A 404 -3.61 6.91 13.39
N ILE A 405 -2.94 6.11 14.21
CA ILE A 405 -1.48 6.08 14.27
C ILE A 405 -1.03 5.04 13.25
N ALA A 406 -0.09 5.44 12.39
CA ALA A 406 0.40 4.65 11.26
C ALA A 406 1.92 4.79 11.15
N SER A 407 2.57 3.85 10.44
CA SER A 407 3.94 4.07 9.99
C SER A 407 3.98 5.12 8.87
N LYS A 408 4.99 5.98 8.92
CA LYS A 408 5.23 7.00 7.91
C LYS A 408 5.60 6.37 6.57
N THR A 409 6.21 5.19 6.54
CA THR A 409 6.81 4.60 5.33
C THR A 409 6.07 3.39 4.79
N VAL A 410 5.38 2.63 5.64
CA VAL A 410 4.71 1.37 5.24
C VAL A 410 3.36 1.63 4.55
N GLN A 411 2.60 2.59 5.07
CA GLN A 411 1.25 2.87 4.59
C GLN A 411 1.29 3.53 3.20
N PRO A 412 0.33 3.25 2.31
CA PRO A 412 0.18 4.00 1.07
C PRO A 412 -0.01 5.51 1.33
N TRP A 413 0.39 6.35 0.37
CA TRP A 413 0.10 7.78 0.41
C TRP A 413 -1.38 8.05 0.14
N CYS A 414 -1.91 9.14 0.71
CA CYS A 414 -3.27 9.57 0.39
C CYS A 414 -3.41 9.84 -1.11
N ALA A 415 -4.53 9.44 -1.70
CA ALA A 415 -4.80 9.77 -3.09
C ALA A 415 -5.00 11.29 -3.24
N GLU A 416 -4.08 11.92 -3.96
CA GLU A 416 -3.96 13.38 -4.12
C GLU A 416 -5.11 14.04 -4.91
N ARG A 417 -5.98 13.23 -5.53
CA ARG A 417 -7.10 13.71 -6.37
C ARG A 417 -8.33 14.18 -5.57
N PHE A 418 -8.35 13.94 -4.26
CA PHE A 418 -9.50 14.23 -3.41
C PHE A 418 -9.36 15.58 -2.72
N LEU A 419 -10.49 16.27 -2.57
CA LEU A 419 -10.54 17.56 -1.91
C LEU A 419 -10.31 17.37 -0.43
N ASP A 420 -11.18 16.61 0.22
CA ASP A 420 -11.07 16.30 1.63
C ASP A 420 -11.73 14.94 1.93
N ARG A 421 -11.03 13.87 1.56
CA ARG A 421 -11.50 12.49 1.76
C ARG A 421 -10.46 11.65 2.47
N ARG A 422 -10.57 11.55 3.79
CA ARG A 422 -9.63 10.80 4.65
C ARG A 422 -9.76 9.29 4.45
N SER A 423 -10.95 8.79 4.18
CA SER A 423 -11.23 7.37 3.87
C SER A 423 -10.43 6.88 2.68
N ALA A 424 -10.12 7.76 1.71
CA ALA A 424 -9.26 7.44 0.59
C ALA A 424 -7.80 7.18 0.98
N CYS A 425 -7.33 7.74 2.10
CA CYS A 425 -6.00 7.46 2.66
C CYS A 425 -5.94 6.08 3.34
N LEU A 426 -7.07 5.64 3.92
CA LEU A 426 -7.14 4.45 4.77
C LEU A 426 -7.50 3.20 3.99
N LEU A 427 -8.35 3.33 2.97
CA LEU A 427 -8.87 2.22 2.17
C LEU A 427 -7.76 1.33 1.60
N SER A 428 -6.73 1.93 0.99
CA SER A 428 -5.63 1.17 0.38
C SER A 428 -4.84 0.35 1.40
N ASN A 429 -4.73 0.83 2.66
CA ASN A 429 -4.10 0.06 3.72
C ASN A 429 -4.94 -1.16 4.12
N TYR A 430 -6.25 -0.96 4.33
CA TYR A 430 -7.16 -2.05 4.64
C TYR A 430 -7.13 -3.12 3.54
N LEU A 431 -7.22 -2.72 2.26
CA LEU A 431 -7.18 -3.65 1.13
C LEU A 431 -5.82 -4.34 0.93
N ALA A 432 -4.72 -3.74 1.40
CA ALA A 432 -3.40 -4.36 1.43
C ALA A 432 -3.22 -5.39 2.56
N GLY A 433 -4.26 -5.57 3.38
CA GLY A 433 -4.32 -6.53 4.48
C GLY A 433 -3.86 -5.97 5.83
N GLY A 434 -3.84 -4.65 6.00
CA GLY A 434 -3.59 -4.03 7.31
C GLY A 434 -4.84 -4.08 8.19
N GLU A 435 -4.64 -4.39 9.46
CA GLU A 435 -5.69 -4.40 10.49
C GLU A 435 -5.84 -3.04 11.16
N PHE A 436 -7.07 -2.74 11.60
CA PHE A 436 -7.41 -1.51 12.32
C PHE A 436 -7.67 -1.85 13.78
N TRP A 437 -6.70 -1.58 14.65
CA TRP A 437 -6.73 -1.91 16.08
C TRP A 437 -7.16 -0.72 16.92
N VAL A 438 -8.33 -0.78 17.53
CA VAL A 438 -8.84 0.31 18.36
C VAL A 438 -8.15 0.35 19.73
N LEU A 439 -7.68 1.53 20.12
CA LEU A 439 -7.14 1.79 21.45
C LEU A 439 -8.27 1.80 22.50
N PRO A 440 -8.16 1.02 23.59
CA PRO A 440 -9.24 0.88 24.57
C PRO A 440 -9.36 2.09 25.50
N ASP A 441 -8.28 2.83 25.77
CA ASP A 441 -8.24 3.87 26.80
C ASP A 441 -8.02 5.28 26.25
N ASP A 442 -7.46 5.39 25.05
CA ASP A 442 -7.16 6.66 24.41
C ASP A 442 -8.28 7.11 23.47
N PHE A 443 -8.51 8.42 23.42
CA PHE A 443 -9.49 9.00 22.52
C PHE A 443 -9.16 10.47 22.21
N VAL A 444 -9.75 10.97 21.13
CA VAL A 444 -9.75 12.39 20.77
C VAL A 444 -11.15 12.97 20.90
N VAL A 445 -11.22 14.27 21.13
CA VAL A 445 -12.50 14.99 21.20
C VAL A 445 -12.64 15.94 20.03
N GLN A 446 -13.77 15.86 19.35
CA GLN A 446 -14.18 16.80 18.33
C GLN A 446 -14.77 18.05 18.99
N LEU A 447 -14.20 19.19 18.65
CA LEU A 447 -14.69 20.50 19.07
C LEU A 447 -15.43 21.15 17.91
N PRO A 448 -16.36 22.09 18.18
CA PRO A 448 -16.96 22.89 17.12
C PRO A 448 -15.87 23.54 16.28
N ALA A 449 -15.91 23.30 14.96
CA ALA A 449 -14.93 23.87 14.03
C ALA A 449 -15.15 25.38 13.92
N SER A 450 -14.08 26.17 13.93
CA SER A 450 -14.18 27.64 13.88
C SER A 450 -14.52 28.21 12.49
N GLY A 451 -15.08 27.40 11.59
CA GLY A 451 -15.34 27.74 10.20
C GLY A 451 -14.52 26.88 9.25
N GLU A 452 -14.87 25.61 9.11
CA GLU A 452 -14.40 24.83 7.96
C GLU A 452 -14.93 25.45 6.66
N SER A 453 -14.09 25.48 5.62
CA SER A 453 -14.58 25.67 4.26
C SER A 453 -15.46 24.47 3.92
N GLN A 454 -16.77 24.58 4.19
CA GLN A 454 -17.70 23.53 3.80
C GLN A 454 -17.61 23.36 2.29
N LEU A 455 -17.22 22.16 1.85
CA LEU A 455 -17.35 21.78 0.45
C LEU A 455 -18.79 22.05 0.03
N SER A 456 -18.96 22.77 -1.07
CA SER A 456 -20.28 23.00 -1.63
C SER A 456 -20.97 21.67 -1.93
N ASP A 457 -22.30 21.66 -1.93
CA ASP A 457 -23.07 20.45 -2.25
C ASP A 457 -22.68 19.82 -3.58
N PHE A 458 -22.33 20.66 -4.56
CA PHE A 458 -21.85 20.22 -5.86
C PHE A 458 -20.49 19.49 -5.78
N GLU A 459 -19.53 20.05 -5.04
CA GLU A 459 -18.21 19.44 -4.83
C GLU A 459 -18.33 18.12 -4.09
N ARG A 460 -19.20 18.04 -3.08
CA ARG A 460 -19.47 16.79 -2.35
C ARG A 460 -20.03 15.70 -3.27
N VAL A 461 -20.92 16.06 -4.20
CA VAL A 461 -21.43 15.11 -5.21
C VAL A 461 -20.31 14.64 -6.14
N ILE A 462 -19.43 15.55 -6.58
CA ILE A 462 -18.26 15.17 -7.41
C ILE A 462 -17.36 14.21 -6.64
N GLU A 463 -16.99 14.58 -5.41
CA GLU A 463 -16.09 13.79 -4.58
C GLU A 463 -16.64 12.39 -4.33
N ASN A 464 -17.92 12.26 -3.98
CA ASN A 464 -18.58 10.96 -3.81
C ASN A 464 -18.56 10.11 -5.08
N ARG A 465 -18.78 10.71 -6.26
CA ARG A 465 -18.72 9.99 -7.54
C ARG A 465 -17.30 9.54 -7.87
N VAL A 466 -16.30 10.41 -7.65
CA VAL A 466 -14.88 10.07 -7.82
C VAL A 466 -14.50 8.96 -6.85
N TYR A 467 -14.96 9.03 -5.60
CA TYR A 467 -14.65 8.07 -4.55
C TYR A 467 -15.22 6.68 -4.85
N ALA A 468 -16.46 6.58 -5.33
CA ALA A 468 -17.03 5.31 -5.75
C ALA A 468 -16.22 4.62 -6.87
N LYS A 469 -15.67 5.40 -7.81
CA LYS A 469 -14.79 4.87 -8.87
C LYS A 469 -13.40 4.52 -8.33
N PHE A 470 -12.87 5.33 -7.42
CA PHE A 470 -11.63 5.05 -6.74
C PHE A 470 -11.69 3.74 -5.95
N TYR A 471 -12.78 3.48 -5.24
CA TYR A 471 -12.99 2.21 -4.54
C TYR A 471 -12.84 1.01 -5.50
N TRP A 472 -13.43 1.07 -6.69
CA TRP A 472 -13.29 0.02 -7.70
C TRP A 472 -11.85 -0.11 -8.21
N GLU A 473 -11.18 1.02 -8.46
CA GLU A 473 -9.78 1.07 -8.86
C GLU A 473 -8.88 0.38 -7.82
N GLN A 474 -9.04 0.73 -6.54
CA GLN A 474 -8.24 0.16 -5.45
C GLN A 474 -8.52 -1.34 -5.27
N CYS A 475 -9.77 -1.76 -5.37
CA CYS A 475 -10.15 -3.16 -5.35
C CYS A 475 -9.42 -3.98 -6.41
N VAL A 476 -9.45 -3.54 -7.67
CA VAL A 476 -8.77 -4.25 -8.78
C VAL A 476 -7.25 -4.17 -8.63
N HIS A 477 -6.72 -3.01 -8.22
CA HIS A 477 -5.29 -2.80 -8.03
C HIS A 477 -4.70 -3.76 -6.99
N HIS A 478 -5.22 -3.75 -5.76
CA HIS A 478 -4.70 -4.59 -4.69
C HIS A 478 -4.98 -6.07 -4.90
N ALA A 479 -6.12 -6.44 -5.47
CA ALA A 479 -6.40 -7.83 -5.80
C ALA A 479 -5.38 -8.38 -6.81
N ARG A 480 -5.08 -7.64 -7.88
CA ARG A 480 -4.04 -8.03 -8.86
C ARG A 480 -2.65 -8.06 -8.24
N GLN A 481 -2.33 -7.07 -7.42
CA GLN A 481 -1.04 -6.99 -6.75
C GLN A 481 -0.81 -8.22 -5.86
N LEU A 482 -1.78 -8.58 -5.02
CA LEU A 482 -1.67 -9.72 -4.11
C LEU A 482 -1.69 -11.05 -4.87
N ASP A 483 -2.46 -11.16 -5.95
CA ASP A 483 -2.46 -12.36 -6.82
C ASP A 483 -1.12 -12.55 -7.55
N ALA A 484 -0.57 -11.48 -8.12
CA ALA A 484 0.74 -11.51 -8.78
C ALA A 484 1.89 -11.85 -7.82
N LEU A 485 1.74 -11.50 -6.54
CA LEU A 485 2.69 -11.87 -5.48
C LEU A 485 2.45 -13.29 -4.92
N GLY A 486 1.43 -14.01 -5.39
CA GLY A 486 1.06 -15.33 -4.88
C GLY A 486 0.43 -15.31 -3.48
N LEU A 487 -0.03 -14.14 -3.01
CA LEU A 487 -0.59 -13.91 -1.69
C LEU A 487 -2.13 -13.98 -1.66
N TRP A 488 -2.79 -14.25 -2.79
CA TRP A 488 -4.26 -14.27 -2.92
C TRP A 488 -4.98 -15.29 -2.02
N LYS A 489 -4.30 -16.37 -1.61
CA LYS A 489 -4.86 -17.37 -0.68
C LYS A 489 -4.51 -17.12 0.77
N ASN A 490 -3.64 -16.14 1.06
CA ASN A 490 -3.17 -15.83 2.40
C ASN A 490 -4.16 -14.92 3.15
N ALA A 491 -4.03 -14.89 4.49
CA ALA A 491 -4.82 -14.00 5.36
C ALA A 491 -4.71 -12.52 4.93
N ARG A 492 -3.54 -12.09 4.43
CA ARG A 492 -3.33 -10.72 3.93
C ARG A 492 -4.31 -10.29 2.82
N SER A 493 -4.85 -11.24 2.06
CA SER A 493 -5.83 -10.95 1.00
C SER A 493 -7.29 -10.99 1.49
N GLU A 494 -7.53 -11.34 2.75
CA GLU A 494 -8.89 -11.54 3.29
C GLU A 494 -9.73 -10.27 3.18
N HIS A 495 -9.15 -9.12 3.51
CA HIS A 495 -9.82 -7.82 3.40
C HIS A 495 -10.27 -7.50 1.99
N VAL A 496 -9.37 -7.61 1.00
CA VAL A 496 -9.72 -7.38 -0.40
C VAL A 496 -10.72 -8.42 -0.91
N ARG A 497 -10.61 -9.69 -0.50
CA ARG A 497 -11.57 -10.74 -0.88
C ARG A 497 -12.97 -10.47 -0.33
N LYS A 498 -13.09 -10.07 0.94
CA LYS A 498 -14.36 -9.74 1.60
C LYS A 498 -14.98 -8.47 1.00
N GLN A 499 -14.26 -7.35 1.06
CA GLN A 499 -14.78 -6.05 0.65
C GLN A 499 -15.03 -6.00 -0.87
N CYS A 500 -14.07 -6.45 -1.67
CA CYS A 500 -14.12 -6.27 -3.12
C CYS A 500 -14.73 -7.44 -3.90
N SER A 501 -15.31 -8.43 -3.21
CA SER A 501 -15.89 -9.65 -3.82
C SER A 501 -16.75 -9.34 -5.06
N ARG A 502 -17.70 -8.41 -4.95
CA ARG A 502 -18.59 -7.99 -6.05
C ARG A 502 -17.85 -7.31 -7.20
N VAL A 503 -16.90 -6.43 -6.89
CA VAL A 503 -16.11 -5.72 -7.91
C VAL A 503 -15.26 -6.70 -8.71
N ILE A 504 -14.59 -7.62 -8.02
CA ILE A 504 -13.70 -8.62 -8.61
C ILE A 504 -14.50 -9.63 -9.43
N GLN A 505 -15.68 -10.06 -8.97
CA GLN A 505 -16.55 -10.96 -9.72
C GLN A 505 -17.09 -10.35 -11.01
N ASN A 506 -17.30 -9.04 -11.06
CA ASN A 506 -17.87 -8.37 -12.23
C ASN A 506 -16.79 -7.89 -13.22
N TRP A 507 -15.69 -7.32 -12.71
CA TRP A 507 -14.63 -6.69 -13.52
C TRP A 507 -13.34 -7.51 -13.61
N GLY A 508 -13.14 -8.46 -12.70
CA GLY A 508 -11.95 -9.32 -12.62
C GLY A 508 -12.13 -10.71 -13.24
N LYS A 509 -13.26 -10.99 -13.92
CA LYS A 509 -13.51 -12.31 -14.54
C LYS A 509 -12.35 -12.74 -15.43
N GLY A 510 -11.69 -13.84 -15.03
CA GLY A 510 -10.62 -14.47 -15.80
C GLY A 510 -9.21 -13.92 -15.56
N LEU A 511 -9.03 -12.90 -14.71
CA LEU A 511 -7.74 -12.26 -14.47
C LEU A 511 -7.20 -12.39 -13.04
N ILE A 512 -8.05 -12.77 -12.08
CA ILE A 512 -7.72 -12.87 -10.65
C ILE A 512 -8.36 -14.16 -10.14
N GLY A 513 -7.66 -14.91 -9.29
CA GLY A 513 -8.09 -16.21 -8.76
C GLY A 513 -9.57 -16.26 -8.36
N LYS A 514 -10.24 -17.40 -8.61
CA LYS A 514 -11.67 -17.56 -8.32
C LYS A 514 -11.93 -17.24 -6.83
N PRO A 515 -12.93 -16.39 -6.50
CA PRO A 515 -13.35 -16.23 -5.12
C PRO A 515 -13.91 -17.57 -4.62
N GLU A 516 -13.41 -18.04 -3.48
CA GLU A 516 -13.94 -19.22 -2.76
C GLU A 516 -15.17 -18.84 -1.94
#